data_AF-A0A523UAJ6-F1
#
_entry.id   AF-A0A523UAJ6-F1
#
_cell.length_a   1.000
_cell.length_b   1.000
_cell.length_c   1.000
_cell.angle_alpha   90.00
_cell.angle_beta   90.00
_cell.angle_gamma   90.00
#
_symmetry.space_group_name_H-M   'P 1'
#
loop_
_entity.id
_entity.type
_entity.pdbx_description
1 polymer ?
#
loop_
_entity_poly.entity_id
_entity_poly.type
_entity_poly.pdbx_seq_one_letter_code
_entity_poly.pdbx_strand_id
1 'polypeptide(L)'
;MKCAYHPENDAVGSCVNCGKLICAECRTTLGGKIYCQPCADTIFAKPAERPVAERPVEGRAHWAWWLMPIFLTWVGGLIAWLVNRDTDPRTARNMLILGLVLTAAWILLWVGLTCMAVVTAAY
;
A
#
# COMPACT_ATOMS: atom_id res chain seq x y z
N MET A 1 2.02 -36.15 40.82
CA MET A 1 0.90 -35.96 39.86
C MET A 1 1.45 -36.10 38.45
N LYS A 2 0.74 -36.80 37.56
CA LYS A 2 1.28 -37.20 36.25
C LYS A 2 1.12 -36.11 35.20
N CYS A 3 2.01 -36.12 34.20
CA CYS A 3 1.91 -35.24 33.05
C CYS A 3 0.64 -35.58 32.24
N ALA A 4 -0.04 -34.56 31.73
CA ALA A 4 -1.24 -34.70 30.91
C ALA A 4 -0.97 -35.40 29.55
N TYR A 5 0.28 -35.41 29.09
CA TYR A 5 0.71 -36.02 27.82
C TYR A 5 1.54 -37.30 28.01
N HIS A 6 2.17 -37.47 29.18
CA HIS A 6 3.04 -38.60 29.49
C HIS A 6 2.67 -39.18 30.86
N PRO A 7 1.86 -40.24 30.92
CA PRO A 7 1.48 -40.89 32.17
C PRO A 7 2.69 -41.46 32.94
N GLU A 8 3.75 -41.84 32.23
CA GLU A 8 5.00 -42.32 32.82
C GLU A 8 5.74 -41.24 33.63
N ASN A 9 5.61 -39.96 33.23
CA ASN A 9 6.41 -38.87 33.77
C ASN A 9 5.65 -38.03 34.80
N ASP A 10 6.36 -37.64 35.86
CA ASP A 10 5.80 -36.73 36.86
C ASP A 10 5.78 -35.28 36.35
N ALA A 11 4.68 -34.59 36.63
CA ALA A 11 4.50 -33.19 36.27
C ALA A 11 5.31 -32.28 37.19
N VAL A 12 6.04 -31.33 36.59
CA VAL A 12 6.93 -30.39 37.30
C VAL A 12 6.40 -28.95 37.28
N GLY A 13 5.33 -28.69 36.53
CA GLY A 13 4.71 -27.36 36.45
C GLY A 13 3.37 -27.38 35.71
N SER A 14 2.61 -26.29 35.85
CA SER A 14 1.36 -26.06 35.12
C SER A 14 1.58 -25.06 33.97
N CYS A 15 0.93 -25.32 32.84
CA CYS A 15 0.87 -24.36 31.74
C CYS A 15 0.06 -23.13 32.18
N VAL A 16 0.64 -21.93 32.06
CA VAL A 16 -0.03 -20.67 32.43
C VAL A 16 -1.27 -20.38 31.56
N ASN A 17 -1.31 -20.88 30.32
CA ASN A 17 -2.42 -20.63 29.40
C ASN A 17 -3.60 -21.61 29.58
N CYS A 18 -3.33 -22.91 29.72
CA CYS A 18 -4.38 -23.95 29.74
C CYS A 18 -4.51 -24.69 31.08
N GLY A 19 -3.63 -24.43 32.06
CA GLY A 19 -3.66 -25.04 33.39
C GLY A 19 -3.21 -26.50 33.46
N LYS A 20 -2.93 -27.17 32.32
CA LYS A 20 -2.51 -28.57 32.30
C LYS A 20 -1.15 -28.76 33.00
N LEU A 21 -1.05 -29.84 33.76
CA LEU A 21 0.18 -30.28 34.43
C LEU A 21 1.08 -31.01 33.41
N ILE A 22 2.31 -30.53 33.27
CA ILE A 22 3.26 -31.02 32.26
C ILE A 22 4.62 -31.39 32.88
N CYS A 23 5.28 -32.39 32.29
CA CYS A 23 6.61 -32.85 32.70
C CYS A 23 7.72 -31.87 32.26
N ALA A 24 8.95 -32.17 32.69
CA ALA A 24 10.13 -31.37 32.35
C ALA A 24 10.46 -31.34 30.84
N GLU A 25 9.96 -32.32 30.08
CA GLU A 25 10.17 -32.42 28.63
C GLU A 25 9.10 -31.66 27.85
N CYS A 26 7.84 -31.68 28.30
CA CYS A 26 6.76 -30.94 27.65
C CYS A 26 6.71 -29.45 28.00
N ARG A 27 7.49 -28.99 28.99
CA ARG A 27 7.49 -27.58 29.41
C ARG A 27 8.31 -26.74 28.44
N THR A 28 7.72 -25.66 27.98
CA THR A 28 8.39 -24.62 27.21
C THR A 28 8.42 -23.36 28.06
N THR A 29 9.62 -22.86 28.35
CA THR A 29 9.78 -21.63 29.16
C THR A 29 9.96 -20.44 28.24
N LEU A 30 8.99 -19.52 28.24
CA LEU A 30 9.00 -18.31 27.43
C LEU A 30 8.82 -17.11 28.34
N GLY A 31 9.81 -16.20 28.35
CA GLY A 31 9.80 -15.04 29.25
C GLY A 31 9.71 -15.40 30.74
N GLY A 32 10.27 -16.54 31.16
CA GLY A 32 10.22 -17.02 32.54
C GLY A 32 8.90 -17.67 32.98
N LYS A 33 7.93 -17.85 32.06
CA LYS A 33 6.64 -18.53 32.33
C LYS A 33 6.61 -19.91 31.65
N ILE A 34 5.91 -20.86 32.27
CA ILE A 34 5.78 -22.24 31.79
C ILE A 34 4.54 -22.37 30.88
N TYR A 35 4.76 -22.86 29.66
CA TYR A 35 3.72 -23.20 28.70
C TYR A 35 3.87 -24.65 28.22
N CYS A 36 2.79 -25.27 27.74
CA CYS A 36 2.89 -26.51 26.99
C CYS A 36 3.11 -26.19 25.51
N GLN A 37 3.80 -27.08 24.79
CA GLN A 37 4.12 -26.93 23.36
C GLN A 37 2.94 -26.44 22.48
N PRO A 38 1.72 -27.01 22.53
CA PRO A 38 0.61 -26.52 21.70
C PRO A 38 0.13 -25.10 22.07
N CYS A 39 0.27 -24.70 23.34
CA CYS A 39 -0.03 -23.32 23.74
C CYS A 39 1.11 -22.38 23.37
N ALA A 40 2.37 -22.83 23.43
CA ALA A 40 3.50 -22.04 22.98
C ALA A 40 3.39 -21.76 21.47
N ASP A 41 3.04 -22.76 20.66
CA ASP A 41 2.91 -22.61 19.21
C ASP A 41 1.78 -21.64 18.84
N THR A 42 0.66 -21.62 19.57
CA THR A 42 -0.45 -20.70 19.27
C THR A 42 -0.18 -19.26 19.73
N ILE A 43 0.53 -19.08 20.85
CA ILE A 43 0.88 -17.75 21.37
C ILE A 43 2.09 -17.16 20.62
N PHE A 44 3.01 -18.00 20.17
CA PHE A 44 4.30 -17.59 19.60
C PHE A 44 4.53 -18.07 18.18
N ALA A 45 3.52 -18.61 17.49
CA ALA A 45 3.58 -18.81 16.05
C ALA A 45 4.00 -17.49 15.43
N LYS A 46 5.23 -17.49 14.90
CA LYS A 46 5.74 -16.47 14.00
C LYS A 46 4.59 -16.20 13.04
N PRO A 47 4.07 -14.95 12.94
CA PRO A 47 3.00 -14.66 12.00
C PRO A 47 3.46 -15.25 10.69
N ALA A 48 2.80 -16.33 10.24
CA ALA A 48 3.09 -16.95 8.96
C ALA A 48 3.14 -15.78 8.02
N GLU A 49 4.30 -15.62 7.38
CA GLU A 49 4.61 -14.52 6.50
C GLU A 49 3.45 -14.47 5.52
N ARG A 50 2.47 -13.63 5.84
CA ARG A 50 1.31 -13.44 4.99
C ARG A 50 1.97 -13.04 3.69
N PRO A 51 1.66 -13.68 2.55
CA PRO A 51 2.19 -13.21 1.29
C PRO A 51 1.87 -11.73 1.30
N VAL A 52 2.91 -10.92 1.42
CA VAL A 52 2.78 -9.48 1.47
C VAL A 52 2.31 -9.22 0.06
N ALA A 53 0.99 -9.11 -0.10
CA ALA A 53 0.41 -8.57 -1.30
C ALA A 53 1.11 -7.23 -1.43
N GLU A 54 2.07 -7.17 -2.36
CA GLU A 54 2.85 -5.98 -2.63
C GLU A 54 1.83 -4.87 -2.82
N ARG A 55 1.72 -3.99 -1.82
CA ARG A 55 1.03 -2.74 -2.05
C ARG A 55 1.88 -2.05 -3.10
N PRO A 56 1.31 -1.62 -4.23
CA PRO A 56 2.05 -0.86 -5.23
C PRO A 56 2.78 0.24 -4.46
N VAL A 57 4.12 0.24 -4.55
CA VAL A 57 4.91 1.34 -4.02
C VAL A 57 4.44 2.54 -4.83
N GLU A 58 3.56 3.33 -4.22
CA GLU A 58 3.07 4.60 -4.74
C GLU A 58 4.29 5.51 -4.77
N GLY A 59 5.06 5.37 -5.85
CA GLY A 59 6.20 6.20 -6.13
C GLY A 59 5.68 7.62 -6.08
N ARG A 60 6.06 8.33 -5.02
CA ARG A 60 5.92 9.79 -4.94
C ARG A 60 6.27 10.30 -6.32
N ALA A 61 5.27 10.79 -7.04
CA ALA A 61 5.46 11.27 -8.40
C ALA A 61 6.61 12.27 -8.29
N HIS A 62 7.74 11.85 -8.83
CA HIS A 62 8.96 12.60 -8.77
C HIS A 62 8.60 13.98 -9.32
N TRP A 63 8.96 15.02 -8.59
CA TRP A 63 8.78 16.42 -8.99
C TRP A 63 9.26 16.70 -10.44
N ALA A 64 10.11 15.83 -10.99
CA ALA A 64 10.51 15.79 -12.39
C ALA A 64 9.38 15.43 -13.39
N TRP A 65 8.19 14.99 -12.95
CA TRP A 65 7.03 14.73 -13.81
C TRP A 65 6.34 16.04 -14.21
N TRP A 66 6.58 17.15 -13.48
CA TRP A 66 6.09 18.48 -13.87
C TRP A 66 6.71 19.02 -15.17
N LEU A 67 7.78 18.39 -15.69
CA LEU A 67 8.36 18.75 -17.00
C LEU A 67 7.58 18.17 -18.19
N MET A 68 6.88 17.05 -18.01
CA MET A 68 6.14 16.38 -19.09
C MET A 68 4.89 17.13 -19.59
N PRO A 69 4.09 17.81 -18.75
CA PRO A 69 2.93 18.59 -19.18
C PRO A 69 3.25 19.63 -20.25
N ILE A 70 4.47 20.16 -20.30
CA ILE A 70 4.86 21.14 -21.32
C ILE A 70 5.02 20.47 -22.70
N PHE A 71 5.47 19.21 -22.76
CA PHE A 71 5.73 18.51 -24.02
C PHE A 71 4.61 17.59 -24.50
N LEU A 72 3.74 17.11 -23.60
CA LEU A 72 2.78 16.05 -23.91
C LEU A 72 1.37 16.37 -23.39
N THR A 73 0.92 17.63 -23.41
CA THR A 73 -0.39 18.05 -22.83
C THR A 73 -1.57 17.11 -23.15
N TRP A 74 -1.76 16.71 -24.40
CA TRP A 74 -2.84 15.81 -24.80
C TRP A 74 -2.57 14.36 -24.44
N VAL A 75 -1.32 13.92 -24.60
CA VAL A 75 -0.90 12.54 -24.35
C VAL A 75 -0.86 12.24 -22.85
N GLY A 76 -0.43 13.20 -22.03
CA GLY A 76 -0.40 13.11 -20.57
C GLY A 76 -1.79 13.08 -19.96
N GLY A 77 -2.73 13.87 -20.47
CA GLY A 77 -4.14 13.78 -20.10
C GLY A 77 -4.76 12.43 -20.45
N LEU A 78 -4.42 11.89 -21.63
CA LEU A 78 -4.90 10.59 -22.10
C LEU A 78 -4.30 9.41 -21.32
N ILE A 79 -3.00 9.46 -21.00
CA ILE A 79 -2.30 8.44 -20.20
C ILE A 79 -2.84 8.43 -18.77
N ALA A 80 -2.99 9.61 -18.15
CA ALA A 80 -3.58 9.71 -16.81
C ALA A 80 -5.01 9.15 -16.78
N TRP A 81 -5.80 9.41 -17.83
CA TRP A 81 -7.13 8.81 -17.98
C TRP A 81 -7.05 7.29 -18.11
N LEU A 82 -6.17 6.75 -18.95
CA LEU A 82 -6.01 5.31 -19.18
C LEU A 82 -5.62 4.55 -17.91
N VAL A 83 -4.68 5.07 -17.14
CA VAL A 83 -4.20 4.42 -15.90
C VAL A 83 -5.28 4.41 -14.82
N ASN A 84 -6.05 5.50 -14.71
CA ASN A 84 -6.99 5.68 -13.60
C ASN A 84 -8.44 5.31 -13.95
N ARG A 85 -8.70 4.79 -15.16
CA ARG A 85 -10.06 4.53 -15.66
C ARG A 85 -10.80 3.44 -14.89
N ASP A 86 -10.08 2.41 -14.45
CA ASP A 86 -10.69 1.21 -13.86
C ASP A 86 -10.82 1.33 -12.32
N THR A 87 -10.04 2.21 -11.68
CA THR A 87 -10.07 2.43 -10.22
C THR A 87 -11.05 3.54 -9.83
N ASP A 88 -11.01 4.70 -10.50
CA ASP A 88 -11.87 5.85 -10.18
C ASP A 88 -12.20 6.67 -11.44
N PRO A 89 -13.28 6.33 -12.17
CA PRO A 89 -13.61 6.95 -13.45
C PRO A 89 -14.02 8.43 -13.32
N ARG A 90 -14.44 8.87 -12.13
CA ARG A 90 -14.75 10.29 -11.87
C ARG A 90 -13.49 11.15 -11.89
N THR A 91 -12.43 10.70 -11.22
CA THR A 91 -11.14 11.42 -11.14
C THR A 91 -10.45 11.43 -12.50
N ALA A 92 -10.46 10.30 -13.20
CA ALA A 92 -9.91 10.17 -14.56
C ALA A 92 -10.53 11.19 -15.53
N ARG A 93 -11.86 11.34 -15.52
CA ARG A 93 -12.57 12.29 -16.37
C ARG A 93 -12.25 13.75 -16.00
N ASN A 94 -12.18 14.08 -14.72
CA ASN A 94 -11.86 15.44 -14.27
C ASN A 94 -10.42 15.85 -14.64
N MET A 95 -9.45 14.93 -14.55
CA MET A 95 -8.06 15.21 -14.95
C MET A 95 -7.92 15.40 -16.47
N LEU A 96 -8.65 14.62 -17.28
CA LEU A 96 -8.68 14.80 -18.73
C LEU A 96 -9.31 16.14 -19.13
N ILE A 97 -10.45 16.49 -18.53
CA ILE A 97 -11.16 17.75 -18.79
C ILE A 97 -10.28 18.94 -18.36
N LEU A 98 -9.65 18.87 -17.19
CA LEU A 98 -8.76 19.94 -16.72
C LEU A 98 -7.60 20.16 -17.70
N GLY A 99 -6.97 19.08 -18.17
CA GLY A 99 -5.91 19.15 -19.18
C GLY A 99 -6.38 19.81 -20.48
N LEU A 100 -7.52 19.37 -21.02
CA LEU A 100 -8.10 19.91 -22.24
C LEU A 100 -8.44 21.41 -22.11
N VAL A 101 -9.06 21.82 -21.00
CA VAL A 101 -9.46 23.21 -20.73
C VAL A 101 -8.23 24.11 -20.61
N LEU A 102 -7.20 23.69 -19.88
CA LEU A 102 -5.96 24.46 -19.75
C LEU A 102 -5.24 24.63 -21.10
N THR A 103 -5.20 23.58 -21.93
CA THR A 103 -4.67 23.71 -23.30
C THR A 103 -5.50 24.65 -24.18
N ALA A 104 -6.83 24.56 -24.12
CA ALA A 104 -7.71 25.41 -24.90
C ALA A 104 -7.54 26.88 -24.50
N ALA A 105 -7.50 27.16 -23.19
CA ALA A 105 -7.26 28.51 -22.67
C ALA A 105 -5.91 29.07 -23.13
N TRP A 106 -4.84 28.26 -23.07
CA TRP A 106 -3.52 28.66 -23.54
C TRP A 106 -3.49 28.99 -25.05
N ILE A 107 -4.13 28.15 -25.88
CA ILE A 107 -4.25 28.36 -27.32
C ILE A 107 -5.01 29.66 -27.62
N LEU A 108 -6.13 29.90 -26.94
CA LEU A 108 -6.92 31.12 -27.13
C LEU A 108 -6.12 32.37 -26.79
N LEU A 109 -5.37 32.35 -25.67
CA LEU A 109 -4.49 33.45 -25.29
C LEU A 109 -3.37 33.68 -26.30
N TRP A 110 -2.73 32.61 -26.78
CA TRP A 110 -1.65 32.70 -27.77
C TRP A 110 -2.15 33.21 -29.14
N VAL A 111 -3.30 32.72 -29.61
CA VAL A 111 -3.96 33.19 -30.84
C VAL A 111 -4.39 34.65 -30.70
N GLY A 112 -4.94 35.05 -29.55
CA GLY A 112 -5.31 36.43 -29.28
C GLY A 112 -4.10 37.37 -29.31
N LEU A 113 -3.00 36.98 -28.65
CA LEU A 113 -1.76 37.75 -28.60
C LEU A 113 -1.12 37.90 -29.98
N THR A 114 -1.04 36.79 -30.74
CA THR A 114 -0.48 36.80 -32.10
C THR A 114 -1.35 37.62 -33.06
N CYS A 115 -2.67 37.50 -32.98
CA CYS A 115 -3.60 38.32 -33.75
C CYS A 115 -3.43 39.81 -33.43
N MET A 116 -3.38 40.18 -32.14
CA MET A 116 -3.15 41.56 -31.70
C MET A 116 -1.83 42.11 -32.24
N ALA A 117 -0.74 41.34 -32.15
CA ALA A 117 0.57 41.72 -32.68
C ALA A 117 0.55 41.94 -34.20
N VAL A 118 -0.12 41.08 -34.96
CA VAL A 118 -0.29 41.24 -36.42
C VAL A 118 -1.07 42.50 -36.74
N VAL A 119 -2.15 42.77 -36.00
CA VAL A 119 -2.95 43.99 -36.18
C VAL A 119 -2.11 45.24 -35.88
N THR A 120 -1.36 45.27 -34.77
CA THR A 120 -0.48 46.40 -34.43
C THR A 120 0.63 46.60 -35.46
N ALA A 121 1.14 45.54 -36.10
CA ALA A 121 2.15 45.65 -37.15
C ALA A 121 1.58 46.14 -38.50
N ALA A 122 0.26 46.09 -38.70
CA ALA A 122 -0.42 46.51 -39.92
C ALA A 122 -0.88 47.98 -39.91
N TYR A 123 -0.84 48.65 -38.74
CA TYR A 123 -1.15 50.07 -38.56
C TYR A 123 0.14 50.88 -38.37
#